data_AF-A0A1X0QZI2-F1
#
_entry.id   AF-A0A1X0QZI2-F1
#
_cell.length_a   1.000
_cell.length_b   1.000
_cell.length_c   1.000
_cell.angle_alpha   90.00
_cell.angle_beta   90.00
_cell.angle_gamma   90.00
#
_symmetry.space_group_name_H-M   'P 1'
#
loop_
_entity.id
_entity.type
_entity.pdbx_description
1 polymer ?
#
loop_
_entity_poly.entity_id
_entity_poly.type
_entity_poly.pdbx_seq_one_letter_code
_entity_poly.pdbx_strand_id
1 'polypeptide(L)'
;MMTIVFVLLSIVLSVVHARWVTYSVIVSVSAGHSVGVLVDGSLTLLSPSSYEPLLYRGRALDPAMYYRYVIVDAQHQIVESETFNRRIDFDVDVTGHEFFNRPVNVHDIFTLPKVMPDLAPIRRIRSDLHIPNQIPTIHLRGNQTAVDYLHGNQLQDITLDVGMTYIGLNDVYTYKTVKLSLAGRGSRWVPKVSYTVKIKDGTSLFGYTNIRLRALAKDPSYVRETICHSVLQSVGLPVSGFSYVRLFINNQPIGLFGIIEDFNTQWLQNEFAGNIKNYRVGRLYQGQGFFKQGLSFAVSDLAYEEDVAKYAVGQYDVEEPSEGVTLKDLVPLQDFTRFIRDSSLETTPIEAWEQKMNMESFIRAMVIENLLGLSDGYMATANNYYLYMDPLNGGQIIYIPHDMDATVGRYSFKEELMTSGDFKEHPGFLLRPLTTKVFVYEPFLKYYQELLVYITKTLVNAEIMDVYVNSIVRMIKADVEWDQQLPKVGIFSRPPSDLTQINLDIIVQAFKKLPSGFLIANPTDPPATAPFTVAVYSPEIIDKRLDGVLRFIHKKASNILAFYRK
;
A
#
# COMPACT_ATOMS: atom_id res chain seq x y z
N MET A 1 -28.90 23.42 -83.25
CA MET A 1 -29.33 23.06 -81.88
C MET A 1 -28.09 22.68 -81.11
N MET A 2 -27.60 23.55 -80.24
CA MET A 2 -26.36 23.36 -79.46
C MET A 2 -26.78 23.20 -78.00
N THR A 3 -26.65 21.98 -77.47
CA THR A 3 -27.06 21.66 -76.10
C THR A 3 -25.88 21.93 -75.18
N ILE A 4 -25.97 23.01 -74.40
CA ILE A 4 -25.02 23.36 -73.34
C ILE A 4 -25.43 22.57 -72.09
N VAL A 5 -24.57 21.65 -71.65
CA VAL A 5 -24.70 20.96 -70.36
C VAL A 5 -24.05 21.82 -69.30
N PHE A 6 -24.85 22.41 -68.41
CA PHE A 6 -24.38 23.07 -67.20
C PHE A 6 -24.06 22.02 -66.14
N VAL A 7 -22.78 21.87 -65.79
CA VAL A 7 -22.35 21.13 -64.60
C VAL A 7 -22.46 22.09 -63.41
N LEU A 8 -23.46 21.88 -62.56
CA LEU A 8 -23.59 22.55 -61.27
C LEU A 8 -22.63 21.88 -60.28
N LEU A 9 -21.52 22.54 -59.98
CA LEU A 9 -20.60 22.13 -58.93
C LEU A 9 -21.18 22.59 -57.57
N SER A 10 -21.81 21.66 -56.85
CA SER A 10 -22.28 21.90 -55.48
C SER A 10 -21.07 21.90 -54.53
N ILE A 11 -20.61 23.09 -54.14
CA ILE A 11 -19.64 23.23 -53.05
C ILE A 11 -20.41 22.96 -51.75
N VAL A 12 -20.24 21.77 -51.18
CA VAL A 12 -20.63 21.49 -49.80
C VAL A 12 -19.61 22.18 -48.90
N LEU A 13 -19.90 23.40 -48.48
CA LEU A 13 -19.22 24.07 -47.37
C LEU A 13 -19.60 23.33 -46.08
N SER A 14 -18.80 22.34 -45.68
CA SER A 14 -18.84 21.83 -44.31
C SER A 14 -18.38 22.95 -43.38
N VAL A 15 -19.33 23.63 -42.73
CA VAL A 15 -19.05 24.54 -41.62
C VAL A 15 -18.60 23.68 -40.44
N VAL A 16 -17.31 23.38 -40.37
CA VAL A 16 -16.70 22.81 -39.17
C VAL A 16 -16.81 23.90 -38.10
N HIS A 17 -17.79 23.74 -37.21
CA HIS A 17 -17.90 24.63 -36.06
C HIS A 17 -16.64 24.43 -35.20
N ALA A 18 -15.97 25.54 -34.88
CA ALA A 18 -14.84 25.54 -33.97
C ALA A 18 -15.31 25.01 -32.61
N ARG A 19 -14.99 23.74 -32.34
CA ARG A 19 -15.31 23.11 -31.06
C ARG A 19 -14.32 23.59 -30.01
N TRP A 20 -14.84 23.86 -28.82
CA TRP A 20 -14.06 24.33 -27.68
C TRP A 20 -14.01 23.28 -26.58
N VAL A 21 -12.79 22.90 -26.20
CA VAL A 21 -12.52 21.94 -25.13
C VAL A 21 -11.98 22.67 -23.91
N THR A 22 -12.39 22.23 -22.72
CA THR A 22 -11.79 22.68 -21.46
C THR A 22 -10.61 21.78 -21.11
N TYR A 23 -9.41 22.32 -21.20
CA TYR A 23 -8.17 21.66 -20.83
C TYR A 23 -7.95 21.78 -19.32
N SER A 24 -7.55 20.69 -18.68
CA SER A 24 -7.32 20.64 -17.23
C SER A 24 -5.99 19.95 -16.92
N VAL A 25 -5.07 20.65 -16.24
CA VAL A 25 -3.75 20.13 -15.90
C VAL A 25 -3.37 20.43 -14.45
N ILE A 26 -2.81 19.43 -13.78
CA ILE A 26 -2.25 19.50 -12.44
C ILE A 26 -0.77 19.81 -12.58
N VAL A 27 -0.33 20.93 -12.00
CA VAL A 27 1.06 21.36 -12.01
C VAL A 27 1.33 22.33 -10.85
N SER A 28 2.51 22.22 -10.25
CA SER A 28 3.02 23.24 -9.33
C SER A 28 3.98 24.15 -10.09
N VAL A 29 3.72 25.45 -10.07
CA VAL A 29 4.55 26.45 -10.75
C VAL A 29 5.17 27.41 -9.74
N SER A 30 6.40 27.86 -10.05
CA SER A 30 7.10 28.84 -9.23
C SER A 30 6.45 30.21 -9.33
N ALA A 31 6.62 31.05 -8.31
CA ALA A 31 6.13 32.43 -8.33
C ALA A 31 6.61 33.17 -9.60
N GLY A 32 5.72 33.99 -10.20
CA GLY A 32 5.99 34.70 -11.45
C GLY A 32 5.78 33.89 -12.73
N HIS A 33 5.44 32.60 -12.62
CA HIS A 33 5.08 31.75 -13.75
C HIS A 33 3.57 31.45 -13.77
N SER A 34 3.08 31.12 -14.97
CA SER A 34 1.72 30.64 -15.22
C SER A 34 1.74 29.41 -16.12
N VAL A 35 0.56 28.86 -16.40
CA VAL A 35 0.39 27.65 -17.20
C VAL A 35 -0.38 28.01 -18.47
N GLY A 36 0.02 27.43 -19.59
CA GLY A 36 -0.68 27.53 -20.85
C GLY A 36 -0.90 26.16 -21.48
N VAL A 37 -1.79 26.13 -22.46
CA VAL A 37 -1.94 25.04 -23.41
C VAL A 37 -1.62 25.56 -24.81
N LEU A 38 -0.73 24.87 -25.51
CA LEU A 38 -0.50 25.06 -26.94
C LEU A 38 -1.38 24.08 -27.70
N VAL A 39 -2.36 24.58 -28.44
CA VAL A 39 -3.23 23.79 -29.33
C VAL A 39 -2.85 24.13 -30.77
N ASP A 40 -2.30 23.16 -31.51
CA ASP A 40 -1.80 23.34 -32.88
C ASP A 40 -0.91 24.59 -33.07
N GLY A 41 -0.09 24.89 -32.06
CA GLY A 41 0.83 26.04 -32.04
C GLY A 41 0.25 27.35 -31.48
N SER A 42 -1.05 27.41 -31.21
CA SER A 42 -1.69 28.58 -30.62
C SER A 42 -1.73 28.49 -29.09
N LEU A 43 -1.13 29.47 -28.41
CA LEU A 43 -1.06 29.52 -26.94
C LEU A 43 -2.36 30.08 -26.35
N THR A 44 -2.93 29.35 -25.39
CA THR A 44 -4.00 29.83 -24.50
C THR A 44 -3.55 29.71 -23.06
N LEU A 45 -3.66 30.78 -22.27
CA LEU A 45 -3.34 30.74 -20.85
C LEU A 45 -4.44 30.03 -20.07
N LEU A 46 -4.03 29.23 -19.09
CA LEU A 46 -4.90 28.56 -18.15
C LEU A 46 -4.89 29.32 -16.82
N SER A 47 -5.95 29.18 -16.04
CA SER A 47 -6.06 29.77 -14.70
C SER A 47 -6.19 28.68 -13.65
N PRO A 48 -5.59 28.85 -12.45
CA PRO A 48 -5.82 27.92 -11.35
C PRO A 48 -7.30 27.90 -11.00
N SER A 49 -7.83 26.72 -10.67
CA SER A 49 -9.21 26.56 -10.25
C SER A 49 -9.43 27.27 -8.90
N SER A 50 -10.66 27.74 -8.66
CA SER A 50 -11.00 28.51 -7.46
C SER A 50 -10.89 27.70 -6.16
N TYR A 51 -10.93 26.37 -6.24
CA TYR A 51 -10.89 25.46 -5.09
C TYR A 51 -9.56 24.71 -4.96
N GLU A 52 -8.79 24.58 -6.03
CA GLU A 52 -7.54 23.83 -6.08
C GLU A 52 -6.47 24.57 -6.90
N PRO A 53 -5.46 25.18 -6.25
CA PRO A 53 -4.45 25.99 -6.91
C PRO A 53 -3.49 25.19 -7.82
N LEU A 54 -3.36 23.88 -7.62
CA LEU A 54 -2.55 23.04 -8.51
C LEU A 54 -3.29 22.68 -9.81
N LEU A 55 -4.61 22.80 -9.86
CA LEU A 55 -5.42 22.42 -11.02
C LEU A 55 -5.69 23.64 -11.90
N TYR A 56 -4.94 23.76 -13.00
CA TYR A 56 -5.10 24.81 -14.00
C TYR A 56 -6.10 24.40 -15.08
N ARG A 57 -7.02 25.32 -15.42
CA ARG A 57 -8.09 25.06 -16.39
C ARG A 57 -8.29 26.24 -17.33
N GLY A 58 -8.73 25.96 -18.54
CA GLY A 58 -9.01 26.98 -19.55
C GLY A 58 -9.61 26.38 -20.81
N ARG A 59 -10.33 27.19 -21.59
CA ARG A 59 -10.95 26.76 -22.85
C ARG A 59 -10.08 27.18 -24.01
N ALA A 60 -9.75 26.22 -24.87
CA ALA A 60 -9.12 26.44 -26.15
C ALA A 60 -9.85 25.60 -27.21
N LEU A 61 -9.44 25.74 -28.47
CA LEU A 61 -9.99 24.92 -29.56
C LEU A 61 -9.67 23.43 -29.35
N ASP A 62 -10.52 22.57 -29.86
CA ASP A 62 -10.23 21.14 -30.07
C ASP A 62 -9.03 21.00 -31.02
N PRO A 63 -7.97 20.22 -30.72
CA PRO A 63 -6.77 20.17 -31.55
C PRO A 63 -7.06 19.39 -32.84
N ALA A 64 -6.71 19.96 -33.98
CA ALA A 64 -6.70 19.26 -35.26
C ALA A 64 -5.58 18.21 -35.33
N MET A 65 -4.44 18.43 -34.65
CA MET A 65 -3.32 17.49 -34.63
C MET A 65 -2.89 17.11 -33.22
N TYR A 66 -2.55 18.10 -32.38
CA TYR A 66 -2.04 17.86 -31.04
C TYR A 66 -2.12 19.09 -30.14
N TYR A 67 -2.00 18.84 -28.85
CA TYR A 67 -1.77 19.87 -27.85
C TYR A 67 -0.65 19.49 -26.89
N ARG A 68 -0.15 20.47 -26.14
CA ARG A 68 0.78 20.25 -25.02
C ARG A 68 0.62 21.34 -23.97
N TYR A 69 0.90 21.02 -22.73
CA TYR A 69 0.99 22.04 -21.69
C TYR A 69 2.36 22.71 -21.68
N VAL A 70 2.37 23.98 -21.26
CA VAL A 70 3.57 24.80 -21.13
C VAL A 70 3.53 25.60 -19.84
N ILE A 71 4.71 25.90 -19.30
CA ILE A 71 4.90 26.90 -18.25
C ILE A 71 5.41 28.16 -18.93
N VAL A 72 4.81 29.30 -18.61
CA VAL A 72 5.17 30.61 -19.16
C VAL A 72 5.59 31.58 -18.06
N ASP A 73 6.44 32.54 -18.39
CA ASP A 73 6.81 33.64 -17.51
C ASP A 73 5.72 34.75 -17.48
N ALA A 74 5.99 35.82 -16.73
CA ALA A 74 5.11 36.99 -16.61
C ALA A 74 4.92 37.76 -17.94
N GLN A 75 5.76 37.53 -18.95
CA GLN A 75 5.64 38.08 -20.31
C GLN A 75 5.01 37.07 -21.28
N HIS A 76 4.46 35.97 -20.75
CA HIS A 76 3.85 34.87 -21.47
C HIS A 76 4.82 34.16 -22.45
N GLN A 77 6.14 34.25 -22.21
CA GLN A 77 7.13 33.47 -22.95
C GLN A 77 7.22 32.07 -22.35
N ILE A 78 7.32 31.06 -23.21
CA ILE A 78 7.44 29.66 -22.79
C ILE A 78 8.82 29.44 -22.16
N VAL A 79 8.83 29.02 -20.90
CA VAL A 79 10.06 28.65 -20.16
C VAL A 79 10.21 27.14 -20.03
N GLU A 80 9.09 26.40 -20.03
CA GLU A 80 9.08 24.94 -20.03
C GLU A 80 7.92 24.44 -20.90
N SER A 81 8.14 23.34 -21.60
CA SER A 81 7.13 22.68 -22.43
C SER A 81 7.21 21.18 -22.19
N GLU A 82 6.06 20.51 -22.20
CA GLU A 82 6.05 19.05 -22.29
C GLU A 82 6.84 18.60 -23.52
N THR A 83 7.60 17.51 -23.36
CA THR A 83 8.49 16.96 -24.40
C THR A 83 7.76 16.01 -25.36
N PHE A 84 6.46 15.81 -25.16
CA PHE A 84 5.58 14.98 -25.96
C PHE A 84 4.34 15.77 -26.39
N ASN A 85 3.64 15.24 -27.38
CA ASN A 85 2.37 15.78 -27.85
C ASN A 85 1.22 14.91 -27.31
N ARG A 86 0.16 15.55 -26.83
CA ARG A 86 -1.09 14.92 -26.42
C ARG A 86 -2.11 14.94 -27.57
N ARG A 87 -3.08 14.04 -27.48
CA ARG A 87 -4.23 13.96 -28.39
C ARG A 87 -5.51 13.76 -27.60
N ILE A 88 -6.62 14.23 -28.17
CA ILE A 88 -7.95 13.95 -27.66
C ILE A 88 -8.47 12.74 -28.43
N ASP A 89 -8.44 11.57 -27.81
CA ASP A 89 -8.77 10.30 -28.49
C ASP A 89 -10.29 10.05 -28.57
N PHE A 90 -11.11 10.82 -27.84
CA PHE A 90 -12.56 10.67 -27.77
C PHE A 90 -13.27 12.02 -27.81
N ASP A 91 -14.52 12.02 -28.26
CA ASP A 91 -15.39 13.20 -28.29
C ASP A 91 -15.70 13.69 -26.85
N VAL A 92 -14.88 14.61 -26.33
CA VAL A 92 -14.99 15.16 -24.96
C VAL A 92 -14.96 16.68 -24.91
N ASP A 93 -15.80 17.27 -24.06
CA ASP A 93 -15.83 18.73 -23.84
C ASP A 93 -14.83 19.21 -22.78
N VAL A 94 -14.29 18.27 -22.00
CA VAL A 94 -13.30 18.51 -20.94
C VAL A 94 -12.28 17.37 -20.99
N THR A 95 -10.99 17.69 -20.97
CA THR A 95 -9.96 16.67 -20.73
C THR A 95 -10.06 16.17 -19.29
N GLY A 96 -9.53 14.98 -19.01
CA GLY A 96 -9.31 14.58 -17.61
C GLY A 96 -8.40 15.58 -16.88
N HIS A 97 -8.32 15.49 -15.55
CA HIS A 97 -7.32 16.20 -14.77
C HIS A 97 -5.94 15.59 -15.04
N GLU A 98 -5.30 16.05 -16.11
CA GLU A 98 -4.02 15.53 -16.57
C GLU A 98 -2.89 15.99 -15.64
N PHE A 99 -1.79 15.25 -15.55
CA PHE A 99 -0.62 15.71 -14.79
C PHE A 99 0.48 16.19 -15.74
N PHE A 100 1.02 17.37 -15.48
CA PHE A 100 2.06 17.95 -16.33
C PHE A 100 3.29 17.03 -16.42
N ASN A 101 3.84 16.86 -17.62
CA ASN A 101 4.91 15.91 -17.91
C ASN A 101 4.55 14.43 -17.59
N ARG A 102 3.26 14.07 -17.67
CA ARG A 102 2.80 12.67 -17.69
C ARG A 102 1.99 12.40 -18.95
N PRO A 103 2.50 11.61 -19.91
CA PRO A 103 1.86 11.44 -21.22
C PRO A 103 0.58 10.62 -21.18
N VAL A 104 0.36 9.87 -20.10
CA VAL A 104 -0.77 8.95 -19.95
C VAL A 104 -1.40 9.16 -18.58
N ASN A 105 -2.74 9.24 -18.54
CA ASN A 105 -3.50 9.38 -17.30
C ASN A 105 -4.20 8.06 -16.89
N VAL A 106 -4.39 7.14 -17.85
CA VAL A 106 -4.99 5.82 -17.67
C VAL A 106 -4.05 4.79 -18.28
N HIS A 107 -3.49 3.93 -17.43
CA HIS A 107 -2.47 2.97 -17.83
C HIS A 107 -3.07 1.63 -18.27
N ASP A 108 -2.38 0.92 -19.15
CA ASP A 108 -2.66 -0.50 -19.39
C ASP A 108 -1.99 -1.34 -18.30
N ILE A 109 -2.81 -1.90 -17.40
CA ILE A 109 -2.35 -2.65 -16.23
C ILE A 109 -2.87 -4.08 -16.33
N PHE A 110 -1.96 -5.02 -16.15
CA PHE A 110 -2.31 -6.42 -16.01
C PHE A 110 -2.88 -6.63 -14.60
N THR A 111 -4.15 -7.02 -14.49
CA THR A 111 -4.75 -7.40 -13.20
C THR A 111 -4.47 -8.87 -12.92
N LEU A 112 -3.98 -9.17 -11.72
CA LEU A 112 -3.79 -10.57 -11.31
C LEU A 112 -5.12 -11.33 -11.34
N PRO A 113 -5.14 -12.58 -11.83
CA PRO A 113 -6.36 -13.39 -11.84
C PRO A 113 -6.83 -13.66 -10.41
N LYS A 114 -8.14 -13.73 -10.19
CA LYS A 114 -8.72 -14.20 -8.92
C LYS A 114 -8.60 -15.72 -8.86
N VAL A 115 -7.67 -16.25 -8.06
CA VAL A 115 -7.40 -17.71 -8.03
C VAL A 115 -8.14 -18.45 -6.91
N MET A 116 -8.72 -17.71 -5.96
CA MET A 116 -9.60 -18.23 -4.92
C MET A 116 -10.77 -17.26 -4.67
N PRO A 117 -11.95 -17.74 -4.24
CA PRO A 117 -13.02 -16.85 -3.82
C PRO A 117 -12.64 -16.09 -2.54
N ASP A 118 -13.26 -14.92 -2.33
CA ASP A 118 -13.21 -14.21 -1.05
C ASP A 118 -13.65 -15.13 0.09
N LEU A 119 -13.02 -14.99 1.25
CA LEU A 119 -13.50 -15.67 2.46
C LEU A 119 -14.95 -15.29 2.73
N ALA A 120 -15.77 -16.28 3.12
CA ALA A 120 -17.20 -16.09 3.34
C ALA A 120 -17.59 -14.91 4.26
N PRO A 121 -16.79 -14.53 5.30
CA PRO A 121 -17.08 -13.34 6.10
C PRO A 121 -16.92 -12.01 5.37
N ILE A 122 -16.12 -11.92 4.30
CA ILE A 122 -15.83 -10.68 3.57
C ILE A 122 -17.08 -10.23 2.80
N ARG A 123 -17.49 -8.99 3.05
CA ARG A 123 -18.66 -8.33 2.45
C ARG A 123 -18.31 -6.88 2.14
N ARG A 124 -17.16 -6.72 1.46
CA ARG A 124 -16.54 -5.42 1.24
C ARG A 124 -17.43 -4.49 0.44
N ILE A 125 -17.49 -3.22 0.83
CA ILE A 125 -18.16 -2.17 0.06
C ILE A 125 -17.49 -1.97 -1.31
N ARG A 126 -18.25 -1.45 -2.28
CA ARG A 126 -17.64 -0.89 -3.49
C ARG A 126 -17.06 0.49 -3.15
N SER A 127 -15.80 0.71 -3.54
CA SER A 127 -15.10 1.97 -3.35
C SER A 127 -14.21 2.25 -4.55
N ASP A 128 -14.15 3.53 -4.96
CA ASP A 128 -13.28 3.99 -6.04
C ASP A 128 -11.97 4.59 -5.51
N LEU A 129 -11.63 4.37 -4.23
CA LEU A 129 -10.36 4.84 -3.65
C LEU A 129 -9.13 4.25 -4.36
N HIS A 130 -9.23 2.99 -4.79
CA HIS A 130 -8.13 2.21 -5.36
C HIS A 130 -8.41 1.80 -6.80
N ILE A 131 -8.43 2.78 -7.71
CA ILE A 131 -8.49 2.51 -9.15
C ILE A 131 -7.08 2.09 -9.62
N PRO A 132 -6.91 0.85 -10.14
CA PRO A 132 -5.58 0.24 -10.32
C PRO A 132 -4.74 0.88 -11.42
N ASN A 133 -5.36 1.55 -12.39
CA ASN A 133 -4.68 2.09 -13.58
C ASN A 133 -4.58 3.62 -13.61
N GLN A 134 -4.77 4.27 -12.47
CA GLN A 134 -4.71 5.72 -12.33
C GLN A 134 -3.85 6.11 -11.12
N ILE A 135 -3.25 7.30 -11.18
CA ILE A 135 -2.50 7.88 -10.07
C ILE A 135 -3.14 9.24 -9.74
N PRO A 136 -4.06 9.32 -8.75
CA PRO A 136 -4.62 10.59 -8.31
C PRO A 136 -3.58 11.50 -7.67
N THR A 137 -3.98 12.75 -7.42
CA THR A 137 -3.18 13.72 -6.66
C THR A 137 -3.90 14.10 -5.37
N ILE A 138 -3.18 14.14 -4.25
CA ILE A 138 -3.65 14.74 -3.00
C ILE A 138 -2.84 16.00 -2.74
N HIS A 139 -3.56 17.09 -2.44
CA HIS A 139 -2.97 18.36 -2.03
C HIS A 139 -3.43 18.75 -0.62
N LEU A 140 -2.49 18.79 0.31
CA LEU A 140 -2.70 19.23 1.69
C LEU A 140 -2.27 20.69 1.84
N ARG A 141 -3.08 21.50 2.52
CA ARG A 141 -2.88 22.95 2.65
C ARG A 141 -3.03 23.40 4.10
N GLY A 142 -1.99 23.97 4.69
CA GLY A 142 -1.98 24.38 6.08
C GLY A 142 -0.90 25.41 6.41
N ASN A 143 -0.80 25.77 7.68
CA ASN A 143 0.23 26.70 8.14
C ASN A 143 1.64 26.09 7.91
N GLN A 144 2.47 26.77 7.11
CA GLN A 144 3.81 26.25 6.75
C GLN A 144 4.69 26.02 7.98
N THR A 145 4.71 26.94 8.95
CA THR A 145 5.49 26.79 10.19
C THR A 145 5.08 25.54 10.97
N ALA A 146 3.79 25.22 11.02
CA ALA A 146 3.30 24.02 11.69
C ALA A 146 3.69 22.73 10.93
N VAL A 147 3.66 22.75 9.59
CA VAL A 147 4.15 21.65 8.73
C VAL A 147 5.66 21.44 8.94
N ASP A 148 6.45 22.50 8.93
CA ASP A 148 7.89 22.44 9.18
C ASP A 148 8.17 21.91 10.59
N TYR A 149 7.39 22.31 11.59
CA TYR A 149 7.48 21.79 12.94
C TYR A 149 7.16 20.29 13.03
N LEU A 150 6.11 19.82 12.34
CA LEU A 150 5.78 18.39 12.23
C LEU A 150 6.96 17.60 11.64
N HIS A 151 7.56 18.10 10.56
CA HIS A 151 8.70 17.46 9.89
C HIS A 151 10.00 17.52 10.71
N GLY A 152 10.23 18.60 11.46
CA GLY A 152 11.40 18.75 12.35
C GLY A 152 11.30 17.91 13.63
N ASN A 153 10.10 17.46 14.01
CA ASN A 153 9.85 16.71 15.25
C ASN A 153 9.31 15.30 14.94
N GLN A 154 9.94 14.58 14.00
CA GLN A 154 9.38 13.35 13.42
C GLN A 154 8.99 12.25 14.41
N LEU A 155 9.59 12.23 15.60
CA LEU A 155 9.33 11.20 16.63
C LEU A 155 8.17 11.55 17.56
N GLN A 156 7.69 12.79 17.55
CA GLN A 156 6.60 13.23 18.40
C GLN A 156 5.24 12.95 17.75
N ASP A 157 4.23 12.70 18.59
CA ASP A 157 2.86 12.52 18.13
C ASP A 157 2.16 13.88 17.96
N ILE A 158 2.48 14.54 16.85
CA ILE A 158 1.91 15.83 16.47
C ILE A 158 0.79 15.59 15.46
N THR A 159 -0.34 16.28 15.67
CA THR A 159 -1.47 16.29 14.72
C THR A 159 -1.80 17.72 14.33
N LEU A 160 -1.90 17.98 13.03
CA LEU A 160 -2.23 19.27 12.46
C LEU A 160 -3.65 19.27 11.87
N ASP A 161 -4.31 20.42 11.89
CA ASP A 161 -5.49 20.70 11.07
C ASP A 161 -5.06 21.34 9.75
N VAL A 162 -5.38 20.68 8.63
CA VAL A 162 -5.04 21.14 7.28
C VAL A 162 -6.24 20.95 6.35
N GLY A 163 -6.35 21.77 5.30
CA GLY A 163 -7.26 21.51 4.19
C GLY A 163 -6.71 20.38 3.30
N MET A 164 -7.60 19.67 2.62
CA MET A 164 -7.22 18.61 1.68
C MET A 164 -8.06 18.71 0.40
N THR A 165 -7.42 18.50 -0.74
CA THR A 165 -8.09 18.17 -2.00
C THR A 165 -7.60 16.83 -2.50
N TYR A 166 -8.51 15.93 -2.85
CA TYR A 166 -8.23 14.77 -3.69
C TYR A 166 -8.65 15.09 -5.12
N ILE A 167 -7.76 14.87 -6.08
CA ILE A 167 -7.96 15.11 -7.51
C ILE A 167 -7.79 13.75 -8.21
N GLY A 168 -8.91 13.13 -8.55
CA GLY A 168 -8.98 11.95 -9.41
C GLY A 168 -8.96 12.36 -10.88
N LEU A 169 -9.08 11.39 -11.79
CA LEU A 169 -9.06 11.67 -13.23
C LEU A 169 -10.20 12.61 -13.66
N ASN A 170 -11.39 12.45 -13.08
CA ASN A 170 -12.60 13.18 -13.50
C ASN A 170 -13.34 13.83 -12.32
N ASP A 171 -12.84 13.67 -11.12
CA ASP A 171 -13.50 13.95 -9.86
C ASP A 171 -12.57 14.72 -8.92
N VAL A 172 -13.16 15.59 -8.11
CA VAL A 172 -12.44 16.38 -7.10
C VAL A 172 -13.23 16.35 -5.81
N TYR A 173 -12.57 16.00 -4.70
CA TYR A 173 -13.13 16.05 -3.36
C TYR A 173 -12.33 17.02 -2.51
N THR A 174 -13.00 18.04 -1.97
CA THR A 174 -12.38 19.08 -1.16
C THR A 174 -12.89 19.00 0.27
N TYR A 175 -11.95 19.01 1.22
CA TYR A 175 -12.20 18.97 2.65
C TYR A 175 -11.58 20.22 3.28
N LYS A 176 -12.40 21.01 3.97
CA LYS A 176 -11.94 22.24 4.63
C LYS A 176 -10.90 21.94 5.71
N THR A 177 -11.11 20.86 6.46
CA THR A 177 -10.24 20.44 7.56
C THR A 177 -10.17 18.91 7.59
N VAL A 178 -8.95 18.39 7.62
CA VAL A 178 -8.59 17.00 7.97
C VAL A 178 -7.48 17.03 9.00
N LYS A 179 -7.35 15.96 9.79
CA LYS A 179 -6.23 15.77 10.70
C LYS A 179 -5.07 15.12 9.96
N LEU A 180 -3.89 15.73 10.02
CA LEU A 180 -2.64 15.22 9.44
C LEU A 180 -1.64 14.90 10.55
N SER A 181 -1.04 13.70 10.52
CA SER A 181 0.07 13.32 11.40
C SER A 181 1.08 12.44 10.66
N LEU A 182 2.28 12.26 11.22
CA LEU A 182 3.24 11.29 10.68
C LEU A 182 2.83 9.86 11.07
N ALA A 183 2.94 8.93 10.13
CA ALA A 183 2.50 7.54 10.30
C ALA A 183 3.65 6.59 10.65
N GLY A 184 3.31 5.58 11.45
CA GLY A 184 4.13 4.42 11.80
C GLY A 184 5.34 4.74 12.69
N ARG A 185 6.04 3.68 13.13
CA ARG A 185 7.21 3.78 14.02
C ARG A 185 8.50 3.85 13.21
N GLY A 186 8.82 2.77 12.51
CA GLY A 186 10.05 2.67 11.70
C GLY A 186 10.03 3.54 10.44
N SER A 187 8.86 3.96 9.97
CA SER A 187 8.65 4.87 8.84
C SER A 187 8.89 6.35 9.18
N ARG A 188 9.07 6.69 10.47
CA ARG A 188 9.51 8.01 10.93
C ARG A 188 11.04 8.14 10.95
N TRP A 189 11.78 7.04 10.77
CA TRP A 189 13.26 6.99 10.83
C TRP A 189 13.91 7.10 9.45
N VAL A 190 13.23 7.74 8.51
CA VAL A 190 13.65 7.92 7.13
C VAL A 190 13.32 9.35 6.69
N PRO A 191 14.05 9.89 5.70
CA PRO A 191 13.88 11.29 5.32
C PRO A 191 12.60 11.50 4.52
N LYS A 192 12.08 10.47 3.86
CA LYS A 192 10.74 10.48 3.24
C LYS A 192 9.74 9.82 4.19
N VAL A 193 8.98 10.64 4.91
CA VAL A 193 8.03 10.20 5.94
C VAL A 193 6.68 9.80 5.37
N SER A 194 6.00 8.88 6.04
CA SER A 194 4.60 8.51 5.75
C SER A 194 3.64 9.37 6.57
N TYR A 195 2.40 9.52 6.12
CA TYR A 195 1.38 10.34 6.77
C TYR A 195 0.10 9.56 7.03
N THR A 196 -0.59 9.89 8.11
CA THR A 196 -1.99 9.49 8.34
C THR A 196 -2.87 10.72 8.13
N VAL A 197 -3.92 10.56 7.34
CA VAL A 197 -4.96 11.58 7.14
C VAL A 197 -6.27 11.06 7.72
N LYS A 198 -6.84 11.78 8.69
CA LYS A 198 -8.17 11.49 9.25
C LYS A 198 -9.16 12.57 8.85
N ILE A 199 -10.14 12.18 8.05
CA ILE A 199 -11.28 12.97 7.61
C ILE A 199 -12.31 13.02 8.75
N LYS A 200 -12.84 14.20 9.02
CA LYS A 200 -13.76 14.47 10.15
C LYS A 200 -15.15 14.89 9.64
N ASP A 201 -16.01 15.24 10.59
CA ASP A 201 -17.31 15.88 10.37
C ASP A 201 -18.32 15.01 9.59
N GLY A 202 -18.27 13.70 9.80
CA GLY A 202 -19.23 12.75 9.21
C GLY A 202 -19.07 12.55 7.69
N THR A 203 -17.97 13.04 7.12
CA THR A 203 -17.63 12.82 5.70
C THR A 203 -16.57 11.74 5.54
N SER A 204 -16.40 11.24 4.32
CA SER A 204 -15.38 10.24 3.98
C SER A 204 -14.84 10.48 2.57
N LEU A 205 -13.70 9.88 2.25
CA LEU A 205 -13.18 9.75 0.89
C LEU A 205 -13.47 8.33 0.42
N PHE A 206 -14.42 8.19 -0.51
CA PHE A 206 -14.90 6.90 -1.02
C PHE A 206 -15.23 5.86 0.06
N GLY A 207 -15.89 6.29 1.14
CA GLY A 207 -16.31 5.42 2.25
C GLY A 207 -15.29 5.28 3.38
N TYR A 208 -14.09 5.85 3.25
CA TYR A 208 -13.04 5.77 4.28
C TYR A 208 -12.79 7.10 4.97
N THR A 209 -12.70 7.08 6.30
CA THR A 209 -12.41 8.26 7.13
C THR A 209 -10.94 8.37 7.47
N ASN A 210 -10.18 7.27 7.45
CA ASN A 210 -8.75 7.27 7.68
C ASN A 210 -8.04 6.61 6.50
N ILE A 211 -7.09 7.35 5.92
CA ILE A 211 -6.18 6.83 4.91
C ILE A 211 -4.74 7.05 5.36
N ARG A 212 -3.84 6.17 4.91
CA ARG A 212 -2.40 6.30 5.15
C ARG A 212 -1.68 6.49 3.83
N LEU A 213 -0.84 7.51 3.78
CA LEU A 213 0.05 7.82 2.68
C LEU A 213 1.43 7.22 2.98
N ARG A 214 1.72 6.08 2.34
CA ARG A 214 2.93 5.27 2.50
C ARG A 214 4.07 5.85 1.66
N ALA A 215 5.17 6.19 2.30
CA ALA A 215 6.32 6.80 1.63
C ALA A 215 7.08 5.86 0.69
N LEU A 216 6.93 4.54 0.89
CA LEU A 216 7.69 3.47 0.20
C LEU A 216 9.22 3.62 0.34
N ALA A 217 9.67 4.37 1.35
CA ALA A 217 11.06 4.84 1.47
C ALA A 217 12.10 3.73 1.65
N LYS A 218 11.67 2.54 2.09
CA LYS A 218 12.54 1.38 2.32
C LYS A 218 12.45 0.33 1.20
N ASP A 219 11.63 0.59 0.17
CA ASP A 219 11.51 -0.25 -1.01
C ASP A 219 12.04 0.51 -2.24
N PRO A 220 13.30 0.29 -2.65
CA PRO A 220 13.85 0.95 -3.82
C PRO A 220 13.13 0.56 -5.13
N SER A 221 12.33 -0.52 -5.13
CA SER A 221 11.55 -0.94 -6.29
C SER A 221 10.17 -0.31 -6.37
N TYR A 222 9.64 0.29 -5.29
CA TYR A 222 8.28 0.83 -5.20
C TYR A 222 7.13 -0.17 -5.46
N VAL A 223 7.41 -1.46 -5.71
CA VAL A 223 6.40 -2.44 -6.16
C VAL A 223 6.16 -3.59 -5.18
N ARG A 224 6.96 -3.77 -4.13
CA ARG A 224 6.85 -4.94 -3.23
C ARG A 224 5.51 -4.99 -2.49
N GLU A 225 5.11 -3.84 -1.95
CA GLU A 225 3.86 -3.73 -1.18
C GLU A 225 2.64 -3.96 -2.10
N THR A 226 2.59 -3.34 -3.29
CA THR A 226 1.46 -3.56 -4.23
C THR A 226 1.36 -5.01 -4.73
N ILE A 227 2.49 -5.69 -4.95
CA ILE A 227 2.51 -7.12 -5.27
C ILE A 227 1.83 -7.92 -4.15
N CYS A 228 2.22 -7.67 -2.90
CA CYS A 228 1.67 -8.41 -1.77
C CYS A 228 0.17 -8.15 -1.58
N HIS A 229 -0.26 -6.89 -1.62
CA HIS A 229 -1.68 -6.54 -1.56
C HIS A 229 -2.49 -7.20 -2.69
N SER A 230 -1.98 -7.17 -3.92
CA SER A 230 -2.67 -7.75 -5.08
C SER A 230 -2.75 -9.29 -5.01
N VAL A 231 -1.70 -9.95 -4.50
CA VAL A 231 -1.72 -11.40 -4.27
C VAL A 231 -2.70 -11.78 -3.17
N LEU A 232 -2.72 -11.05 -2.05
CA LEU A 232 -3.68 -11.25 -0.95
C LEU A 232 -5.14 -11.11 -1.43
N GLN A 233 -5.43 -10.08 -2.24
CA GLN A 233 -6.72 -9.92 -2.89
C GLN A 233 -7.04 -11.08 -3.84
N SER A 234 -6.09 -11.52 -4.67
CA SER A 234 -6.27 -12.63 -5.61
C SER A 234 -6.63 -13.96 -4.91
N VAL A 235 -6.10 -14.19 -3.71
CA VAL A 235 -6.40 -15.39 -2.90
C VAL A 235 -7.55 -15.18 -1.91
N GLY A 236 -8.27 -14.06 -2.01
CA GLY A 236 -9.51 -13.81 -1.29
C GLY A 236 -9.35 -13.53 0.20
N LEU A 237 -8.19 -13.06 0.64
CA LEU A 237 -7.95 -12.65 2.03
C LEU A 237 -8.42 -11.21 2.29
N PRO A 238 -8.88 -10.89 3.51
CA PRO A 238 -9.18 -9.51 3.89
C PRO A 238 -7.86 -8.74 3.92
N VAL A 239 -7.81 -7.61 3.22
CA VAL A 239 -6.62 -6.77 3.11
C VAL A 239 -7.02 -5.36 2.70
N SER A 240 -6.32 -4.33 3.19
CA SER A 240 -6.54 -2.96 2.69
C SER A 240 -6.26 -2.90 1.19
N GLY A 241 -6.96 -2.02 0.47
CA GLY A 241 -6.56 -1.70 -0.90
C GLY A 241 -5.21 -0.99 -0.93
N PHE A 242 -4.53 -1.06 -2.07
CA PHE A 242 -3.31 -0.31 -2.35
C PHE A 242 -3.41 0.31 -3.74
N SER A 243 -3.11 1.59 -3.85
CA SER A 243 -2.87 2.28 -5.12
C SER A 243 -1.80 3.35 -4.92
N TYR A 244 -1.38 4.01 -5.99
CA TYR A 244 -0.39 5.09 -5.91
C TYR A 244 -1.07 6.46 -5.89
N VAL A 245 -0.43 7.45 -5.27
CA VAL A 245 -0.91 8.84 -5.22
C VAL A 245 0.27 9.82 -5.28
N ARG A 246 0.08 10.93 -5.98
CA ARG A 246 1.03 12.06 -5.96
C ARG A 246 0.66 12.98 -4.82
N LEU A 247 1.61 13.30 -3.96
CA LEU A 247 1.38 14.14 -2.78
C LEU A 247 2.01 15.51 -2.93
N PHE A 248 1.23 16.54 -2.61
CA PHE A 248 1.66 17.93 -2.45
C PHE A 248 1.28 18.44 -1.06
N ILE A 249 2.16 19.22 -0.45
CA ILE A 249 1.87 19.98 0.77
C ILE A 249 2.22 21.44 0.50
N ASN A 250 1.26 22.36 0.66
CA ASN A 250 1.44 23.80 0.42
C ASN A 250 2.05 24.11 -0.96
N ASN A 251 1.46 23.54 -2.01
CA ASN A 251 1.95 23.56 -3.40
C ASN A 251 3.33 22.95 -3.63
N GLN A 252 4.04 22.47 -2.60
CA GLN A 252 5.33 21.82 -2.76
C GLN A 252 5.15 20.33 -3.08
N PRO A 253 5.80 19.81 -4.11
CA PRO A 253 5.78 18.39 -4.41
C PRO A 253 6.51 17.60 -3.32
N ILE A 254 5.81 16.63 -2.71
CA ILE A 254 6.39 15.70 -1.73
C ILE A 254 6.76 14.37 -2.38
N GLY A 255 6.02 13.97 -3.42
CA GLY A 255 6.40 12.89 -4.34
C GLY A 255 5.35 11.81 -4.52
N LEU A 256 5.81 10.61 -4.90
CA LEU A 256 4.98 9.43 -5.15
C LEU A 256 4.84 8.62 -3.86
N PHE A 257 3.60 8.33 -3.48
CA PHE A 257 3.23 7.58 -2.29
C PHE A 257 2.34 6.40 -2.66
N GLY A 258 2.30 5.37 -1.81
CA GLY A 258 1.17 4.46 -1.75
C GLY A 258 0.04 5.07 -0.94
N ILE A 259 -1.21 4.80 -1.29
CA ILE A 259 -2.38 5.06 -0.44
C ILE A 259 -2.96 3.72 -0.01
N ILE A 260 -3.20 3.57 1.28
CA ILE A 260 -3.89 2.42 1.87
C ILE A 260 -4.97 2.90 2.84
N GLU A 261 -5.95 2.05 3.08
CA GLU A 261 -6.94 2.25 4.13
C GLU A 261 -6.34 1.87 5.48
N ASP A 262 -6.57 2.71 6.49
CA ASP A 262 -6.11 2.47 7.86
C ASP A 262 -7.08 1.55 8.60
N PHE A 263 -6.58 0.54 9.31
CA PHE A 263 -7.41 -0.36 10.11
C PHE A 263 -8.07 0.40 11.26
N ASN A 264 -9.41 0.43 11.26
CA ASN A 264 -10.24 1.04 12.29
C ASN A 264 -11.68 0.49 12.21
N THR A 265 -12.59 1.00 13.04
CA THR A 265 -14.01 0.63 13.01
C THR A 265 -14.65 0.80 11.64
N GLN A 266 -14.35 1.90 10.95
CA GLN A 266 -14.89 2.12 9.60
C GLN A 266 -14.36 1.10 8.59
N TRP A 267 -13.08 0.71 8.67
CA TRP A 267 -12.50 -0.33 7.82
C TRP A 267 -13.18 -1.68 8.06
N LEU A 268 -13.36 -2.07 9.33
CA LEU A 268 -14.05 -3.33 9.68
C LEU A 268 -15.51 -3.32 9.21
N GLN A 269 -16.20 -2.19 9.34
CA GLN A 269 -17.55 -2.04 8.78
C GLN A 269 -17.54 -2.16 7.26
N ASN A 270 -16.63 -1.47 6.60
CA ASN A 270 -16.50 -1.48 5.15
C ASN A 270 -16.14 -2.87 4.62
N GLU A 271 -15.41 -3.67 5.39
CA GLU A 271 -14.95 -5.00 4.99
C GLU A 271 -15.97 -6.11 5.29
N PHE A 272 -16.66 -6.06 6.43
CA PHE A 272 -17.44 -7.19 6.95
C PHE A 272 -18.95 -6.92 7.10
N ALA A 273 -19.42 -5.66 7.10
CA ALA A 273 -20.83 -5.37 7.33
C ALA A 273 -21.71 -5.69 6.11
N GLY A 274 -21.21 -5.45 4.90
CA GLY A 274 -22.01 -5.45 3.68
C GLY A 274 -23.23 -4.53 3.81
N ASN A 275 -24.43 -5.09 3.63
CA ASN A 275 -25.70 -4.35 3.74
C ASN A 275 -26.35 -4.44 5.14
N ILE A 276 -25.64 -4.99 6.16
CA ILE A 276 -26.19 -5.14 7.50
C ILE A 276 -26.31 -3.78 8.18
N LYS A 277 -27.55 -3.39 8.50
CA LYS A 277 -27.84 -2.20 9.29
C LYS A 277 -27.37 -2.39 10.74
N ASN A 278 -26.76 -1.35 11.32
CA ASN A 278 -26.26 -1.34 12.70
C ASN A 278 -25.26 -2.46 13.01
N TYR A 279 -24.43 -2.84 12.02
CA TYR A 279 -23.34 -3.78 12.24
C TYR A 279 -22.45 -3.31 13.39
N ARG A 280 -22.35 -4.13 14.44
CA ARG A 280 -21.41 -3.92 15.53
C ARG A 280 -20.15 -4.67 15.16
N VAL A 281 -19.04 -3.94 15.02
CA VAL A 281 -17.73 -4.53 14.79
C VAL A 281 -17.30 -5.36 15.99
N GLY A 282 -16.55 -6.43 15.73
CA GLY A 282 -15.90 -7.21 16.76
C GLY A 282 -14.59 -6.59 17.24
N ARG A 283 -13.91 -7.28 18.16
CA ARG A 283 -12.59 -6.84 18.65
C ARG A 283 -11.52 -7.08 17.59
N LEU A 284 -10.59 -6.13 17.48
CA LEU A 284 -9.44 -6.20 16.60
C LEU A 284 -8.15 -6.09 17.43
N TYR A 285 -7.33 -7.13 17.39
CA TYR A 285 -6.03 -7.17 18.06
C TYR A 285 -4.92 -7.05 17.03
N GLN A 286 -3.99 -6.13 17.22
CA GLN A 286 -2.78 -6.00 16.41
C GLN A 286 -1.62 -6.73 17.09
N GLY A 287 -0.92 -7.61 16.36
CA GLY A 287 0.39 -8.10 16.80
C GLY A 287 1.46 -7.05 16.54
N GLN A 288 2.06 -6.51 17.60
CA GLN A 288 3.21 -5.62 17.51
C GLN A 288 4.48 -6.39 17.90
N GLY A 289 5.36 -6.64 16.93
CA GLY A 289 6.50 -7.57 16.98
C GLY A 289 7.32 -7.56 18.28
N PHE A 290 8.47 -6.88 18.28
CA PHE A 290 9.31 -6.75 19.48
C PHE A 290 9.09 -5.40 20.14
N PHE A 291 8.47 -5.41 21.31
CA PHE A 291 8.20 -4.19 22.08
C PHE A 291 9.03 -4.16 23.37
N LYS A 292 9.68 -3.01 23.65
CA LYS A 292 10.46 -2.81 24.86
C LYS A 292 9.52 -2.58 26.04
N GLN A 293 9.64 -3.42 27.07
CA GLN A 293 8.90 -3.29 28.31
C GLN A 293 9.88 -3.12 29.47
N GLY A 294 10.19 -1.88 29.86
CA GLY A 294 11.19 -1.63 30.91
C GLY A 294 12.56 -2.23 30.53
N LEU A 295 13.00 -3.26 31.25
CA LEU A 295 14.25 -4.02 31.00
C LEU A 295 14.03 -5.36 30.25
N SER A 296 12.82 -5.67 29.79
CA SER A 296 12.48 -6.90 29.04
C SER A 296 11.89 -6.61 27.65
N PHE A 297 11.73 -7.67 26.84
CA PHE A 297 10.97 -7.62 25.58
C PHE A 297 9.77 -8.57 25.63
N ALA A 298 8.62 -8.05 25.21
CA ALA A 298 7.43 -8.84 24.91
C ALA A 298 7.33 -9.07 23.39
N VAL A 299 6.72 -10.18 23.00
CA VAL A 299 6.56 -10.57 21.58
C VAL A 299 5.14 -11.07 21.36
N SER A 300 4.49 -10.62 20.30
CA SER A 300 3.15 -11.07 19.92
C SER A 300 3.16 -12.38 19.13
N ASP A 301 3.79 -13.43 19.69
CA ASP A 301 3.92 -14.74 19.04
C ASP A 301 2.71 -15.68 19.26
N LEU A 302 1.70 -15.22 20.01
CA LEU A 302 0.53 -15.98 20.48
C LEU A 302 0.85 -17.08 21.50
N ALA A 303 1.96 -16.96 22.23
CA ALA A 303 2.18 -17.76 23.43
C ALA A 303 1.17 -17.39 24.53
N TYR A 304 0.78 -18.39 25.32
CA TYR A 304 -0.12 -18.19 26.45
C TYR A 304 0.62 -17.57 27.64
N GLU A 305 0.01 -16.54 28.22
CA GLU A 305 0.41 -15.94 29.49
C GLU A 305 -0.75 -16.02 30.49
N GLU A 306 -0.48 -16.54 31.69
CA GLU A 306 -1.49 -16.69 32.74
C GLU A 306 -1.97 -15.35 33.29
N ASP A 307 -1.08 -14.37 33.36
CA ASP A 307 -1.41 -13.00 33.75
C ASP A 307 -1.86 -12.20 32.53
N VAL A 308 -3.15 -11.85 32.49
CA VAL A 308 -3.75 -11.05 31.41
C VAL A 308 -3.08 -9.68 31.25
N ALA A 309 -2.50 -9.14 32.33
CA ALA A 309 -1.80 -7.86 32.28
C ALA A 309 -0.59 -7.89 31.34
N LYS A 310 0.02 -9.06 31.11
CA LYS A 310 1.13 -9.21 30.16
C LYS A 310 0.71 -8.98 28.70
N TYR A 311 -0.57 -9.11 28.35
CA TYR A 311 -1.04 -8.75 27.02
C TYR A 311 -1.11 -7.23 26.81
N ALA A 312 -1.26 -6.46 27.89
CA ALA A 312 -1.41 -5.01 27.85
C ALA A 312 -0.07 -4.25 27.77
N VAL A 313 1.07 -4.95 27.72
CA VAL A 313 2.41 -4.35 27.88
C VAL A 313 3.04 -3.93 26.53
N GLY A 314 2.21 -3.76 25.51
CA GLY A 314 2.60 -3.32 24.17
C GLY A 314 2.92 -4.44 23.18
N GLN A 315 2.82 -5.72 23.57
CA GLN A 315 2.92 -6.83 22.61
C GLN A 315 1.70 -6.88 21.67
N TYR A 316 0.52 -6.57 22.21
CA TYR A 316 -0.70 -6.44 21.42
C TYR A 316 -1.30 -5.07 21.63
N ASP A 317 -1.81 -4.50 20.55
CA ASP A 317 -2.67 -3.31 20.61
C ASP A 317 -4.12 -3.71 20.34
N VAL A 318 -5.04 -3.00 20.98
CA VAL A 318 -6.48 -3.19 20.79
C VAL A 318 -6.98 -1.94 20.08
N GLU A 319 -7.21 -2.06 18.78
CA GLU A 319 -7.64 -0.93 17.95
C GLU A 319 -9.07 -0.46 18.29
N GLU A 320 -9.83 -1.25 19.06
CA GLU A 320 -11.18 -0.86 19.51
C GLU A 320 -11.55 -1.24 20.94
N PRO A 321 -11.40 -0.25 21.82
CA PRO A 321 -12.41 0.04 22.82
C PRO A 321 -12.77 1.53 22.80
N SER A 322 -14.06 1.84 22.68
CA SER A 322 -14.61 3.20 22.68
C SER A 322 -14.33 3.99 23.97
N GLU A 323 -13.88 3.33 25.04
CA GLU A 323 -13.66 3.90 26.38
C GLU A 323 -12.24 3.62 26.92
N GLY A 324 -11.28 3.29 26.04
CA GLY A 324 -9.91 2.92 26.41
C GLY A 324 -9.75 1.43 26.74
N VAL A 325 -8.55 0.88 26.53
CA VAL A 325 -8.31 -0.57 26.61
C VAL A 325 -8.30 -1.00 28.07
N THR A 326 -9.19 -1.91 28.43
CA THR A 326 -9.18 -2.53 29.77
C THR A 326 -8.60 -3.94 29.69
N LEU A 327 -8.14 -4.47 30.83
CA LEU A 327 -7.71 -5.88 30.90
C LEU A 327 -8.80 -6.87 30.47
N LYS A 328 -10.08 -6.51 30.62
CA LYS A 328 -11.21 -7.34 30.16
C LYS A 328 -11.25 -7.49 28.65
N ASP A 329 -10.77 -6.49 27.91
CA ASP A 329 -10.72 -6.53 26.44
C ASP A 329 -9.65 -7.50 25.92
N LEU A 330 -8.69 -7.88 26.77
CA LEU A 330 -7.63 -8.83 26.44
C LEU A 330 -7.95 -10.27 26.84
N VAL A 331 -8.98 -10.50 27.67
CA VAL A 331 -9.40 -11.86 28.07
C VAL A 331 -9.70 -12.76 26.87
N PRO A 332 -10.43 -12.32 25.82
CA PRO A 332 -10.67 -13.18 24.66
C PRO A 332 -9.39 -13.58 23.92
N LEU A 333 -8.38 -12.70 23.87
CA LEU A 333 -7.06 -13.03 23.31
C LEU A 333 -6.30 -14.01 24.21
N GLN A 334 -6.35 -13.83 25.53
CA GLN A 334 -5.79 -14.79 26.48
C GLN A 334 -6.46 -16.17 26.35
N ASP A 335 -7.78 -16.24 26.21
CA ASP A 335 -8.51 -17.49 26.01
C ASP A 335 -8.11 -18.18 24.71
N PHE A 336 -7.89 -17.42 23.63
CA PHE A 336 -7.41 -17.97 22.36
C PHE A 336 -5.99 -18.54 22.48
N THR A 337 -5.06 -17.80 23.06
CA THR A 337 -3.69 -18.31 23.28
C THR A 337 -3.65 -19.49 24.25
N ARG A 338 -4.55 -19.55 25.24
CA ARG A 338 -4.75 -20.71 26.11
C ARG A 338 -5.19 -21.93 25.31
N PHE A 339 -6.18 -21.74 24.44
CA PHE A 339 -6.64 -22.77 23.52
C PHE A 339 -5.50 -23.28 22.63
N ILE A 340 -4.68 -22.40 22.05
CA ILE A 340 -3.49 -22.81 21.27
C ILE A 340 -2.55 -23.68 22.11
N ARG A 341 -2.19 -23.23 23.32
CA ARG A 341 -1.29 -23.95 24.24
C ARG A 341 -1.81 -25.36 24.55
N ASP A 342 -3.10 -25.46 24.91
CA ASP A 342 -3.74 -26.69 25.39
C ASP A 342 -4.15 -27.64 24.26
N SER A 343 -4.19 -27.15 23.01
CA SER A 343 -4.58 -27.95 21.86
C SER A 343 -3.61 -29.09 21.60
N SER A 344 -4.16 -30.27 21.30
CA SER A 344 -3.41 -31.46 20.90
C SER A 344 -4.27 -32.38 20.01
N LEU A 345 -3.62 -33.26 19.24
CA LEU A 345 -4.31 -34.26 18.43
C LEU A 345 -5.20 -35.20 19.26
N GLU A 346 -4.86 -35.44 20.53
CA GLU A 346 -5.59 -36.34 21.42
C GLU A 346 -6.86 -35.71 21.99
N THR A 347 -6.83 -34.39 22.24
CA THR A 347 -7.87 -33.70 23.04
C THR A 347 -8.65 -32.64 22.26
N THR A 348 -8.16 -32.20 21.10
CA THR A 348 -8.76 -31.10 20.34
C THR A 348 -9.09 -31.57 18.93
N PRO A 349 -10.37 -31.80 18.60
CA PRO A 349 -10.78 -32.17 17.25
C PRO A 349 -10.69 -30.96 16.29
N ILE A 350 -10.74 -31.22 14.98
CA ILE A 350 -10.65 -30.20 13.93
C ILE A 350 -11.77 -29.15 14.07
N GLU A 351 -12.97 -29.59 14.40
CA GLU A 351 -14.14 -28.74 14.55
C GLU A 351 -13.95 -27.72 15.68
N ALA A 352 -13.15 -28.03 16.70
CA ALA A 352 -12.83 -27.09 17.77
C ALA A 352 -11.93 -25.95 17.27
N TRP A 353 -10.98 -26.25 16.36
CA TRP A 353 -10.19 -25.22 15.67
C TRP A 353 -11.08 -24.35 14.79
N GLU A 354 -11.94 -24.98 13.99
CA GLU A 354 -12.86 -24.28 13.09
C GLU A 354 -13.88 -23.42 13.85
N GLN A 355 -14.27 -23.78 15.07
CA GLN A 355 -15.10 -22.91 15.92
C GLN A 355 -14.34 -21.70 16.45
N LYS A 356 -13.04 -21.84 16.76
CA LYS A 356 -12.23 -20.75 17.32
C LYS A 356 -11.68 -19.80 16.28
N MET A 357 -11.33 -20.31 15.10
CA MET A 357 -10.64 -19.56 14.07
C MET A 357 -11.12 -19.97 12.68
N ASN A 358 -11.22 -19.00 11.79
CA ASN A 358 -11.41 -19.25 10.38
C ASN A 358 -10.11 -19.84 9.81
N MET A 359 -10.05 -21.17 9.72
CA MET A 359 -8.82 -21.88 9.32
C MET A 359 -8.36 -21.52 7.90
N GLU A 360 -9.28 -21.16 7.00
CA GLU A 360 -8.92 -20.67 5.67
C GLU A 360 -8.16 -19.35 5.72
N SER A 361 -8.61 -18.38 6.54
CA SER A 361 -7.92 -17.10 6.71
C SER A 361 -6.48 -17.30 7.15
N PHE A 362 -6.26 -18.19 8.12
CA PHE A 362 -4.94 -18.47 8.65
C PHE A 362 -4.06 -19.22 7.64
N ILE A 363 -4.55 -20.34 7.09
CA ILE A 363 -3.74 -21.20 6.22
C ILE A 363 -3.36 -20.45 4.94
N ARG A 364 -4.31 -19.73 4.31
CA ARG A 364 -4.02 -18.92 3.12
C ARG A 364 -3.00 -17.82 3.46
N ALA A 365 -3.14 -17.14 4.59
CA ALA A 365 -2.16 -16.12 5.01
C ALA A 365 -0.76 -16.71 5.19
N MET A 366 -0.62 -17.86 5.86
CA MET A 366 0.67 -18.51 6.07
C MET A 366 1.30 -19.00 4.76
N VAL A 367 0.48 -19.41 3.78
CA VAL A 367 0.97 -19.73 2.43
C VAL A 367 1.56 -18.48 1.79
N ILE A 368 0.89 -17.33 1.88
CA ILE A 368 1.37 -16.07 1.30
C ILE A 368 2.60 -15.53 2.04
N GLU A 369 2.65 -15.59 3.37
CA GLU A 369 3.84 -15.23 4.16
C GLU A 369 5.07 -16.02 3.68
N ASN A 370 4.90 -17.33 3.45
CA ASN A 370 5.98 -18.18 2.96
C ASN A 370 6.34 -17.85 1.51
N LEU A 371 5.35 -17.83 0.62
CA LEU A 371 5.49 -17.69 -0.83
C LEU A 371 6.08 -16.34 -1.24
N LEU A 372 5.68 -15.26 -0.58
CA LEU A 372 6.21 -13.92 -0.84
C LEU A 372 7.40 -13.56 0.07
N GLY A 373 7.76 -14.44 1.01
CA GLY A 373 8.92 -14.25 1.87
C GLY A 373 8.76 -13.03 2.79
N LEU A 374 7.66 -12.96 3.53
CA LEU A 374 7.39 -11.88 4.49
C LEU A 374 8.38 -12.00 5.67
N SER A 375 9.45 -11.22 5.61
CA SER A 375 10.57 -11.34 6.53
C SER A 375 10.32 -10.69 7.90
N ASP A 376 9.25 -9.90 8.01
CA ASP A 376 8.77 -9.31 9.25
C ASP A 376 7.29 -9.64 9.55
N GLY A 377 6.75 -10.70 8.91
CA GLY A 377 5.41 -11.22 9.20
C GLY A 377 5.33 -12.01 10.52
N TYR A 378 4.22 -12.71 10.72
CA TYR A 378 3.97 -13.48 11.94
C TYR A 378 4.95 -14.64 12.09
N MET A 379 5.17 -15.43 11.04
CA MET A 379 6.11 -16.56 11.13
C MET A 379 7.51 -16.05 11.46
N ALA A 380 8.03 -15.11 10.69
CA ALA A 380 9.41 -14.66 10.79
C ALA A 380 9.69 -13.89 12.10
N THR A 381 8.86 -12.91 12.46
CA THR A 381 9.14 -12.01 13.60
C THR A 381 8.00 -11.82 14.58
N ALA A 382 6.90 -12.58 14.44
CA ALA A 382 5.70 -12.44 15.25
C ALA A 382 5.13 -11.01 15.23
N ASN A 383 5.09 -10.41 14.05
CA ASN A 383 4.66 -9.03 13.83
C ASN A 383 3.68 -8.96 12.65
N ASN A 384 3.12 -7.77 12.39
CA ASN A 384 2.45 -7.45 11.13
C ASN A 384 1.22 -8.31 10.81
N TYR A 385 0.38 -8.55 11.83
CA TYR A 385 -0.91 -9.21 11.66
C TYR A 385 -1.98 -8.63 12.59
N TYR A 386 -3.24 -8.85 12.22
CA TYR A 386 -4.38 -8.63 13.07
C TYR A 386 -5.18 -9.91 13.30
N LEU A 387 -5.83 -9.98 14.46
CA LEU A 387 -6.86 -10.97 14.77
C LEU A 387 -8.19 -10.24 14.97
N TYR A 388 -9.14 -10.47 14.05
CA TYR A 388 -10.48 -9.91 14.14
C TYR A 388 -11.46 -10.96 14.66
N MET A 389 -12.16 -10.68 15.76
CA MET A 389 -13.19 -11.57 16.30
C MET A 389 -14.52 -11.31 15.62
N ASP A 390 -14.91 -12.13 14.64
CA ASP A 390 -16.10 -11.88 13.84
C ASP A 390 -17.39 -12.05 14.66
N PRO A 391 -18.14 -10.96 14.91
CA PRO A 391 -19.34 -10.99 15.73
C PRO A 391 -20.50 -11.73 15.06
N LEU A 392 -20.47 -11.95 13.74
CA LEU A 392 -21.53 -12.67 13.02
C LEU A 392 -21.36 -14.18 13.05
N ASN A 393 -20.15 -14.65 13.34
CA ASN A 393 -19.78 -16.07 13.34
C ASN A 393 -19.36 -16.53 14.73
N GLY A 394 -20.12 -16.13 15.76
CA GLY A 394 -19.91 -16.59 17.14
C GLY A 394 -18.58 -16.16 17.77
N GLY A 395 -17.92 -15.13 17.23
CA GLY A 395 -16.59 -14.69 17.67
C GLY A 395 -15.44 -15.48 17.06
N GLN A 396 -15.67 -16.24 15.99
CA GLN A 396 -14.62 -16.90 15.21
C GLN A 396 -13.54 -15.88 14.80
N ILE A 397 -12.27 -16.21 15.03
CA ILE A 397 -11.16 -15.31 14.72
C ILE A 397 -10.82 -15.38 13.23
N ILE A 398 -10.75 -14.22 12.58
CA ILE A 398 -10.23 -14.04 11.22
C ILE A 398 -8.82 -13.48 11.33
N TYR A 399 -7.86 -14.17 10.70
CA TYR A 399 -6.49 -13.68 10.57
C TYR A 399 -6.40 -12.69 9.41
N ILE A 400 -5.79 -11.54 9.66
CA ILE A 400 -5.64 -10.48 8.66
C ILE A 400 -4.16 -10.10 8.57
N PRO A 401 -3.49 -10.34 7.44
CA PRO A 401 -2.12 -9.90 7.22
C PRO A 401 -2.01 -8.36 7.17
N HIS A 402 -0.92 -7.76 7.67
CA HIS A 402 -0.72 -6.31 7.73
C HIS A 402 0.72 -5.90 7.37
N ASP A 403 0.96 -4.61 7.08
CA ASP A 403 2.28 -3.95 6.86
C ASP A 403 3.28 -4.78 6.01
N MET A 404 3.05 -4.81 4.71
CA MET A 404 3.74 -5.72 3.77
C MET A 404 4.96 -5.09 3.10
N ASP A 405 5.73 -4.23 3.80
CA ASP A 405 6.90 -3.59 3.21
C ASP A 405 8.13 -4.52 3.17
N ALA A 406 8.26 -5.48 4.10
CA ALA A 406 9.38 -6.42 4.15
C ALA A 406 9.16 -7.77 3.45
N THR A 407 8.78 -7.70 2.18
CA THR A 407 8.40 -8.84 1.34
C THR A 407 9.19 -8.89 0.02
N VAL A 408 9.03 -9.95 -0.76
CA VAL A 408 9.49 -10.11 -2.16
C VAL A 408 10.96 -9.70 -2.32
N GLY A 409 11.84 -10.44 -1.66
CA GLY A 409 13.28 -10.24 -1.75
C GLY A 409 13.85 -9.16 -0.83
N ARG A 410 13.06 -8.57 0.06
CA ARG A 410 13.60 -7.75 1.17
C ARG A 410 13.80 -8.65 2.38
N TYR A 411 15.05 -8.85 2.78
CA TYR A 411 15.41 -9.90 3.73
C TYR A 411 15.79 -9.37 5.12
N SER A 412 15.04 -9.82 6.12
CA SER A 412 15.47 -9.81 7.53
C SER A 412 16.18 -11.10 7.94
N PHE A 413 16.05 -12.18 7.15
CA PHE A 413 16.65 -13.50 7.36
C PHE A 413 17.43 -13.95 6.13
N LYS A 414 18.34 -14.91 6.29
CA LYS A 414 19.18 -15.44 5.20
C LYS A 414 18.36 -15.82 3.96
N GLU A 415 18.88 -15.46 2.79
CA GLU A 415 18.22 -15.68 1.49
C GLU A 415 17.82 -17.14 1.30
N GLU A 416 18.67 -18.10 1.68
CA GLU A 416 18.39 -19.53 1.51
C GLU A 416 17.13 -19.98 2.27
N LEU A 417 16.85 -19.40 3.44
CA LEU A 417 15.65 -19.71 4.22
C LEU A 417 14.40 -19.07 3.60
N MET A 418 14.54 -17.82 3.15
CA MET A 418 13.42 -17.06 2.57
C MET A 418 13.01 -17.60 1.19
N THR A 419 13.99 -18.10 0.41
CA THR A 419 13.78 -18.62 -0.94
C THR A 419 13.60 -20.13 -1.00
N SER A 420 13.69 -20.86 0.13
CA SER A 420 13.57 -22.32 0.15
C SER A 420 12.24 -22.81 -0.42
N GLY A 421 12.29 -23.98 -1.06
CA GLY A 421 11.11 -24.73 -1.50
C GLY A 421 10.54 -25.62 -0.39
N ASP A 422 11.35 -26.00 0.60
CA ASP A 422 10.84 -26.66 1.80
C ASP A 422 10.17 -25.60 2.69
N PHE A 423 8.85 -25.65 2.76
CA PHE A 423 8.08 -24.69 3.52
C PHE A 423 8.46 -24.65 5.01
N LYS A 424 9.00 -25.75 5.56
CA LYS A 424 9.41 -25.84 6.97
C LYS A 424 10.67 -25.04 7.28
N GLU A 425 11.49 -24.73 6.27
CA GLU A 425 12.69 -23.91 6.44
C GLU A 425 12.38 -22.41 6.54
N HIS A 426 11.16 -21.99 6.17
CA HIS A 426 10.77 -20.60 6.31
C HIS A 426 10.85 -20.18 7.79
N PRO A 427 11.52 -19.05 8.10
CA PRO A 427 11.78 -18.63 9.47
C PRO A 427 10.50 -18.63 10.32
N GLY A 428 10.53 -19.45 11.37
CA GLY A 428 9.49 -19.51 12.38
C GLY A 428 8.30 -20.42 12.09
N PHE A 429 8.24 -21.07 10.91
CA PHE A 429 7.19 -22.05 10.61
C PHE A 429 7.10 -23.14 11.69
N LEU A 430 8.25 -23.70 12.11
CA LEU A 430 8.34 -24.73 13.15
C LEU A 430 8.51 -24.17 14.59
N LEU A 431 8.41 -22.84 14.77
CA LEU A 431 8.64 -22.18 16.06
C LEU A 431 7.37 -21.58 16.65
N ARG A 432 6.50 -21.00 15.82
CA ARG A 432 5.39 -20.20 16.34
C ARG A 432 4.31 -21.09 16.99
N PRO A 433 3.77 -20.70 18.16
CA PRO A 433 2.71 -21.43 18.85
C PRO A 433 1.55 -21.84 17.93
N LEU A 434 1.02 -20.91 17.12
CA LEU A 434 -0.12 -21.23 16.27
C LEU A 434 0.25 -22.18 15.11
N THR A 435 1.37 -21.94 14.41
CA THR A 435 1.79 -22.82 13.30
C THR A 435 2.12 -24.23 13.78
N THR A 436 2.85 -24.35 14.89
CA THR A 436 3.24 -25.63 15.48
C THR A 436 2.07 -26.43 16.04
N LYS A 437 0.95 -25.78 16.38
CA LYS A 437 -0.27 -26.44 16.88
C LYS A 437 -1.28 -26.75 15.79
N VAL A 438 -1.36 -25.93 14.73
CA VAL A 438 -2.28 -26.16 13.61
C VAL A 438 -1.75 -27.21 12.66
N PHE A 439 -0.47 -27.15 12.30
CA PHE A 439 0.07 -27.99 11.22
C PHE A 439 0.50 -29.40 11.66
N VAL A 440 0.13 -29.83 12.87
CA VAL A 440 0.18 -31.25 13.26
C VAL A 440 -1.05 -32.02 12.77
N TYR A 441 -2.15 -31.33 12.44
CA TYR A 441 -3.35 -31.93 11.87
C TYR A 441 -3.13 -32.14 10.37
N GLU A 442 -3.16 -33.40 9.94
CA GLU A 442 -2.89 -33.79 8.55
C GLU A 442 -3.77 -33.03 7.54
N PRO A 443 -5.10 -32.84 7.74
CA PRO A 443 -5.92 -32.11 6.78
C PRO A 443 -5.49 -30.65 6.59
N PHE A 444 -5.13 -29.95 7.67
CA PHE A 444 -4.68 -28.56 7.60
C PHE A 444 -3.31 -28.44 6.93
N LEU A 445 -2.39 -29.34 7.29
CA LEU A 445 -1.05 -29.35 6.70
C LEU A 445 -1.10 -29.75 5.21
N LYS A 446 -1.94 -30.70 4.83
CA LYS A 446 -2.15 -31.08 3.43
C LYS A 446 -2.72 -29.91 2.62
N TYR A 447 -3.76 -29.24 3.14
CA TYR A 447 -4.35 -28.08 2.49
C TYR A 447 -3.33 -26.94 2.29
N TYR A 448 -2.50 -26.66 3.30
CA TYR A 448 -1.40 -25.69 3.18
C TYR A 448 -0.45 -26.01 2.02
N GLN A 449 0.01 -27.26 1.93
CA GLN A 449 0.96 -27.68 0.90
C GLN A 449 0.34 -27.64 -0.51
N GLU A 450 -0.90 -28.11 -0.64
CA GLU A 450 -1.65 -28.06 -1.89
C GLU A 450 -1.87 -26.60 -2.35
N LEU A 451 -2.23 -25.70 -1.45
CA LEU A 451 -2.38 -24.27 -1.75
C LEU A 451 -1.04 -23.62 -2.14
N LEU A 452 0.05 -23.93 -1.43
CA LEU A 452 1.37 -23.40 -1.76
C LEU A 452 1.76 -23.76 -3.20
N VAL A 453 1.57 -25.01 -3.61
CA VAL A 453 1.84 -25.46 -4.99
C VAL A 453 0.86 -24.85 -5.98
N TYR A 454 -0.44 -24.83 -5.65
CA TYR A 454 -1.48 -24.29 -6.51
C TYR A 454 -1.22 -22.81 -6.83
N ILE A 455 -1.08 -21.96 -5.81
CA ILE A 455 -0.86 -20.52 -5.95
C ILE A 455 0.47 -20.24 -6.65
N THR A 456 1.52 -21.04 -6.40
CA THR A 456 2.77 -20.92 -7.15
C THR A 456 2.54 -21.15 -8.66
N LYS A 457 1.79 -22.18 -9.04
CA LYS A 457 1.51 -22.51 -10.45
C LYS A 457 0.57 -21.53 -11.14
N THR A 458 -0.42 -21.00 -10.42
CA THR A 458 -1.53 -20.23 -11.03
C THR A 458 -1.44 -18.73 -10.80
N LEU A 459 -0.51 -18.26 -9.98
CA LEU A 459 -0.40 -16.84 -9.62
C LEU A 459 1.06 -16.36 -9.48
N VAL A 460 1.83 -16.94 -8.56
CA VAL A 460 3.18 -16.45 -8.20
C VAL A 460 4.26 -17.24 -8.93
N ASN A 461 4.39 -16.98 -10.23
CA ASN A 461 5.45 -17.52 -11.09
C ASN A 461 5.84 -16.49 -12.17
N ALA A 462 6.93 -16.77 -12.89
CA ALA A 462 7.49 -15.85 -13.89
C ALA A 462 6.49 -15.44 -14.98
N GLU A 463 5.67 -16.37 -15.49
CA GLU A 463 4.75 -16.10 -16.61
C GLU A 463 3.73 -15.01 -16.26
N ILE A 464 3.20 -15.05 -15.04
CA ILE A 464 2.16 -14.12 -14.58
C ILE A 464 2.80 -12.88 -13.95
N MET A 465 3.77 -13.08 -13.06
CA MET A 465 4.32 -11.99 -12.27
C MET A 465 5.20 -11.06 -13.09
N ASP A 466 5.89 -11.53 -14.12
CA ASP A 466 6.69 -10.64 -14.97
C ASP A 466 5.77 -9.66 -15.72
N VAL A 467 4.64 -10.15 -16.24
CA VAL A 467 3.66 -9.29 -16.92
C VAL A 467 3.04 -8.28 -15.95
N TYR A 468 2.64 -8.75 -14.76
CA TYR A 468 2.11 -7.89 -13.70
C TYR A 468 3.11 -6.80 -13.28
N VAL A 469 4.30 -7.19 -12.83
CA VAL A 469 5.33 -6.26 -12.32
C VAL A 469 5.75 -5.28 -13.41
N ASN A 470 5.97 -5.74 -14.64
CA ASN A 470 6.31 -4.85 -15.75
C ASN A 470 5.20 -3.83 -16.04
N SER A 471 3.92 -4.20 -15.89
CA SER A 471 2.81 -3.25 -16.07
C SER A 471 2.81 -2.15 -15.02
N ILE A 472 3.04 -2.50 -13.74
CA ILE A 472 3.15 -1.53 -12.65
C ILE A 472 4.39 -0.64 -12.85
N VAL A 473 5.54 -1.22 -13.18
CA VAL A 473 6.78 -0.46 -13.42
C VAL A 473 6.60 0.54 -14.55
N ARG A 474 5.94 0.16 -15.66
CA ARG A 474 5.62 1.09 -16.75
C ARG A 474 4.74 2.25 -16.28
N MET A 475 3.77 1.98 -15.41
CA MET A 475 2.87 2.99 -14.85
C MET A 475 3.60 3.99 -13.96
N ILE A 476 4.45 3.52 -13.05
CA ILE A 476 5.04 4.40 -12.01
C ILE A 476 6.39 4.99 -12.40
N LYS A 477 7.05 4.53 -13.49
CA LYS A 477 8.44 4.91 -13.81
C LYS A 477 8.69 6.42 -13.80
N ALA A 478 7.87 7.20 -14.50
CA ALA A 478 8.03 8.66 -14.56
C ALA A 478 7.82 9.34 -13.19
N ASP A 479 6.93 8.78 -12.37
CA ASP A 479 6.68 9.27 -11.02
C ASP A 479 7.77 8.89 -10.02
N VAL A 480 8.41 7.73 -10.18
CA VAL A 480 9.59 7.34 -9.40
C VAL A 480 10.79 8.23 -9.73
N GLU A 481 11.04 8.48 -11.02
CA GLU A 481 12.11 9.38 -11.47
C GLU A 481 11.92 10.80 -10.91
N TRP A 482 10.68 11.31 -10.94
CA TRP A 482 10.31 12.57 -10.31
C TRP A 482 10.50 12.54 -8.79
N ASP A 483 9.98 11.53 -8.10
CA ASP A 483 10.09 11.40 -6.63
C ASP A 483 11.55 11.40 -6.15
N GLN A 484 12.43 10.68 -6.84
CA GLN A 484 13.83 10.54 -6.45
C GLN A 484 14.61 11.87 -6.53
N GLN A 485 14.16 12.83 -7.33
CA GLN A 485 14.77 14.15 -7.46
C GLN A 485 14.28 15.17 -6.42
N LEU A 486 13.16 14.89 -5.75
CA LEU A 486 12.56 15.82 -4.79
C LEU A 486 13.33 15.88 -3.47
N PRO A 487 13.43 17.09 -2.87
CA PRO A 487 13.98 17.23 -1.53
C PRO A 487 13.14 16.44 -0.53
N LYS A 488 13.80 15.75 0.38
CA LYS A 488 13.12 14.99 1.44
C LYS A 488 12.88 15.89 2.64
N VAL A 489 11.69 15.78 3.23
CA VAL A 489 11.23 16.71 4.28
C VAL A 489 11.59 16.27 5.70
N GLY A 490 11.87 14.98 5.91
CA GLY A 490 12.30 14.44 7.19
C GLY A 490 13.79 14.65 7.47
N ILE A 491 14.13 14.76 8.75
CA ILE A 491 15.48 15.01 9.28
C ILE A 491 16.27 13.73 9.62
N PHE A 492 15.62 12.57 9.77
CA PHE A 492 16.28 11.30 10.07
C PHE A 492 16.70 10.57 8.79
N SER A 493 17.96 10.13 8.73
CA SER A 493 18.46 9.19 7.72
C SER A 493 18.77 7.79 8.27
N ARG A 494 18.66 7.63 9.60
CA ARG A 494 18.88 6.39 10.35
C ARG A 494 18.02 6.40 11.62
N PRO A 495 17.80 5.24 12.25
CA PRO A 495 17.09 5.17 13.53
C PRO A 495 17.74 6.06 14.60
N PRO A 496 16.95 6.68 15.49
CA PRO A 496 17.44 7.66 16.47
C PRO A 496 18.42 7.06 17.47
N SER A 497 19.35 7.89 17.98
CA SER A 497 20.39 7.50 18.93
C SER A 497 19.85 6.92 20.23
N ASP A 498 18.62 7.22 20.66
CA ASP A 498 18.08 6.65 21.89
C ASP A 498 17.77 5.14 21.77
N LEU A 499 17.65 4.61 20.54
CA LEU A 499 17.66 3.16 20.29
C LEU A 499 19.05 2.54 20.49
N THR A 500 20.13 3.33 20.44
CA THR A 500 21.50 2.87 20.73
C THR A 500 21.78 2.74 22.23
N GLN A 501 20.89 3.26 23.08
CA GLN A 501 20.92 3.05 24.54
C GLN A 501 20.16 1.80 24.98
N ILE A 502 19.60 1.02 24.06
CA ILE A 502 19.02 -0.29 24.41
C ILE A 502 20.17 -1.20 24.84
N ASN A 503 20.12 -1.67 26.09
CA ASN A 503 21.11 -2.59 26.64
C ASN A 503 21.26 -3.82 25.73
N LEU A 504 22.50 -4.11 25.31
CA LEU A 504 22.86 -5.22 24.44
C LEU A 504 22.36 -6.57 24.97
N ASP A 505 22.34 -6.78 26.30
CA ASP A 505 21.82 -8.01 26.90
C ASP A 505 20.32 -8.20 26.62
N ILE A 506 19.58 -7.10 26.59
CA ILE A 506 18.14 -7.10 26.31
C ILE A 506 17.91 -7.41 24.82
N ILE A 507 18.70 -6.82 23.91
CA ILE A 507 18.68 -7.13 22.47
C ILE A 507 19.01 -8.60 22.22
N VAL A 508 20.03 -9.13 22.90
CA VAL A 508 20.43 -10.55 22.81
C VAL A 508 19.30 -11.47 23.29
N GLN A 509 18.58 -11.11 24.36
CA GLN A 509 17.41 -11.89 24.79
C GLN A 509 16.24 -11.84 23.81
N ALA A 510 15.97 -10.70 23.17
CA ALA A 510 14.99 -10.62 22.08
C ALA A 510 15.39 -11.49 20.89
N PHE A 511 16.66 -11.45 20.49
CA PHE A 511 17.16 -12.27 19.38
C PHE A 511 17.10 -13.77 19.65
N LYS A 512 17.13 -14.22 20.91
CA LYS A 512 16.88 -15.63 21.26
C LYS A 512 15.45 -16.10 20.93
N LYS A 513 14.48 -15.19 20.81
CA LYS A 513 13.10 -15.49 20.41
C LYS A 513 12.89 -15.44 18.88
N LEU A 514 13.92 -15.06 18.11
CA LEU A 514 13.88 -15.10 16.66
C LEU A 514 14.30 -16.48 16.15
N PRO A 515 13.76 -16.92 15.00
CA PRO A 515 14.31 -18.05 14.27
C PRO A 515 15.79 -17.86 13.94
N SER A 516 16.52 -18.95 13.74
CA SER A 516 17.90 -18.89 13.26
C SER A 516 18.00 -18.21 11.89
N GLY A 517 19.14 -17.58 11.60
CA GLY A 517 19.40 -16.96 10.31
C GLY A 517 18.93 -15.51 10.18
N PHE A 518 18.58 -14.84 11.27
CA PHE A 518 18.34 -13.40 11.27
C PHE A 518 19.60 -12.62 10.87
N LEU A 519 19.46 -11.66 9.95
CA LEU A 519 20.59 -10.94 9.32
C LEU A 519 20.89 -9.57 9.93
N ILE A 520 19.92 -8.98 10.65
CA ILE A 520 20.06 -7.61 11.16
C ILE A 520 20.88 -7.66 12.45
N ALA A 521 22.17 -7.38 12.33
CA ALA A 521 23.08 -7.34 13.47
C ALA A 521 22.92 -6.07 14.30
N ASN A 522 22.57 -4.94 13.66
CA ASN A 522 22.32 -3.66 14.32
C ASN A 522 20.99 -3.07 13.81
N PRO A 523 20.00 -2.82 14.69
CA PRO A 523 18.72 -2.22 14.29
C PRO A 523 18.85 -0.80 13.70
N THR A 524 20.03 -0.18 13.81
CA THR A 524 20.34 1.13 13.22
C THR A 524 20.95 1.09 11.82
N ASP A 525 21.22 -0.10 11.27
CA ASP A 525 21.76 -0.23 9.92
C ASP A 525 20.78 0.39 8.91
N PRO A 526 21.26 1.28 8.00
CA PRO A 526 20.39 1.85 7.00
C PRO A 526 19.78 0.74 6.12
N PRO A 527 18.57 0.94 5.58
CA PRO A 527 17.99 0.02 4.60
C PRO A 527 18.95 -0.15 3.41
N ALA A 528 18.98 -1.35 2.83
CA ALA A 528 19.66 -1.56 1.56
C ALA A 528 19.00 -0.68 0.47
N THR A 529 19.82 -0.08 -0.38
CA THR A 529 19.37 0.81 -1.46
C THR A 529 19.87 0.31 -2.80
N ALA A 530 19.12 0.65 -3.86
CA ALA A 530 19.49 0.35 -5.24
C ALA A 530 18.77 1.33 -6.18
N PRO A 531 19.29 1.56 -7.39
CA PRO A 531 18.50 2.21 -8.44
C PRO A 531 17.20 1.45 -8.71
N PHE A 532 16.13 2.18 -9.06
CA PHE A 532 14.79 1.62 -9.26
C PHE A 532 14.77 0.38 -10.18
N THR A 533 15.42 0.47 -11.35
CA THR A 533 15.47 -0.64 -12.31
C THR A 533 16.31 -1.82 -11.80
N VAL A 534 17.39 -1.56 -11.06
CA VAL A 534 18.20 -2.62 -10.44
C VAL A 534 17.39 -3.35 -9.38
N ALA A 535 16.66 -2.62 -8.53
CA ALA A 535 15.80 -3.18 -7.50
C ALA A 535 14.70 -4.10 -8.06
N VAL A 536 14.24 -3.87 -9.28
CA VAL A 536 13.25 -4.71 -9.97
C VAL A 536 13.90 -5.88 -10.69
N TYR A 537 14.91 -5.61 -11.52
CA TYR A 537 15.38 -6.51 -12.59
C TYR A 537 16.73 -7.19 -12.33
N SER A 538 17.42 -6.91 -11.22
CA SER A 538 18.73 -7.51 -10.97
C SER A 538 18.67 -9.04 -11.06
N PRO A 539 19.49 -9.69 -11.92
CA PRO A 539 19.58 -11.15 -12.01
C PRO A 539 20.46 -11.76 -10.91
N GLU A 540 21.14 -10.91 -10.14
CA GLU A 540 21.96 -11.26 -8.99
C GLU A 540 21.38 -10.65 -7.71
N ILE A 541 21.72 -11.22 -6.56
CA ILE A 541 21.40 -10.60 -5.28
C ILE A 541 22.09 -9.23 -5.18
N ILE A 542 21.38 -8.21 -4.72
CA ILE A 542 21.86 -6.83 -4.71
C ILE A 542 22.66 -6.54 -3.43
N ASP A 543 22.09 -6.95 -2.29
CA ASP A 543 22.68 -6.91 -0.96
C ASP A 543 22.22 -8.15 -0.20
N LYS A 544 22.93 -8.56 0.85
CA LYS A 544 22.48 -9.67 1.70
C LYS A 544 21.04 -9.47 2.25
N ARG A 545 20.55 -8.22 2.34
CA ARG A 545 19.19 -7.86 2.77
C ARG A 545 18.25 -7.46 1.62
N LEU A 546 18.70 -7.50 0.36
CA LEU A 546 17.93 -7.03 -0.80
C LEU A 546 18.20 -7.82 -2.08
N ASP A 547 17.11 -8.27 -2.69
CA ASP A 547 17.08 -9.00 -3.96
C ASP A 547 16.44 -8.17 -5.08
N GLY A 548 16.64 -8.58 -6.32
CA GLY A 548 15.78 -8.17 -7.42
C GLY A 548 14.38 -8.75 -7.24
N VAL A 549 13.33 -7.94 -7.44
CA VAL A 549 11.92 -8.38 -7.30
C VAL A 549 11.64 -9.61 -8.16
N LEU A 550 11.98 -9.56 -9.46
CA LEU A 550 11.70 -10.70 -10.36
C LEU A 550 12.57 -11.91 -10.04
N ARG A 551 13.85 -11.69 -9.68
CA ARG A 551 14.75 -12.78 -9.27
C ARG A 551 14.20 -13.54 -8.07
N PHE A 552 13.73 -12.84 -7.04
CA PHE A 552 13.11 -13.48 -5.87
C PHE A 552 11.93 -14.36 -6.28
N ILE A 553 10.99 -13.80 -7.07
CA ILE A 553 9.77 -14.50 -7.50
C ILE A 553 10.13 -15.76 -8.29
N HIS A 554 11.04 -15.65 -9.27
CA HIS A 554 11.47 -16.77 -10.10
C HIS A 554 12.13 -17.86 -9.27
N LYS A 555 13.06 -17.46 -8.39
CA LYS A 555 13.80 -18.40 -7.53
C LYS A 555 12.86 -19.12 -6.56
N LYS A 556 12.00 -18.38 -5.86
CA LYS A 556 11.04 -18.94 -4.90
C LYS A 556 10.07 -19.91 -5.57
N ALA A 557 9.47 -19.52 -6.69
CA ALA A 557 8.55 -20.37 -7.44
C ALA A 557 9.24 -21.65 -7.94
N SER A 558 10.43 -21.53 -8.53
CA SER A 558 11.22 -22.67 -9.01
C SER A 558 11.57 -23.64 -7.87
N ASN A 559 12.02 -23.11 -6.73
CA ASN A 559 12.39 -23.92 -5.57
C ASN A 559 11.19 -24.69 -5.00
N ILE A 560 10.03 -24.06 -4.85
CA ILE A 560 8.79 -24.72 -4.42
C ILE A 560 8.43 -25.86 -5.38
N LEU A 561 8.37 -25.57 -6.68
CA LEU A 561 7.99 -26.58 -7.67
C LEU A 561 9.00 -27.74 -7.73
N ALA A 562 10.28 -27.48 -7.53
CA ALA A 562 11.32 -28.50 -7.46
C ALA A 562 11.19 -29.37 -6.20
N PHE A 563 10.79 -28.78 -5.06
CA PHE A 563 10.59 -29.52 -3.81
C PHE A 563 9.43 -30.53 -3.92
N TYR A 564 8.28 -30.12 -4.48
CA TYR A 564 7.09 -30.97 -4.62
C TYR A 564 7.06 -31.88 -5.86
N ARG A 565 8.10 -31.85 -6.69
CA ARG A 565 8.28 -32.82 -7.80
C ARG A 565 9.04 -34.08 -7.37
N LYS A 566 9.68 -34.05 -6.20
CA LYS A 566 10.34 -35.19 -5.57
C LYS A 566 9.32 -36.07 -4.89
#